data_AF-A0A2K6MXB9-F1
#
_entry.id   AF-A0A2K6MXB9-F1
#
_cell.length_a   1.000
_cell.length_b   1.000
_cell.length_c   1.000
_cell.angle_alpha   90.00
_cell.angle_beta   90.00
_cell.angle_gamma   90.00
#
_symmetry.space_group_name_H-M   'P 1'
#
loop_
_entity.id
_entity.type
_entity.pdbx_description
1 polymer ?
#
loop_
_entity_poly.entity_id
_entity_poly.type
_entity_poly.pdbx_seq_one_letter_code
_entity_poly.pdbx_strand_id
1 'polypeptide(L)'
;MVFRRFVEVGRVAYVSFGPHAGKLVAIVDVIDQNRALVDGPCTQVRRQAMPFKCMQLTDFILKFPHSARQKYVRQAWQKADINTKWAATRWAKKIEARERKAKMTDFDRFKVMKGSPESFLQKSTCKKMTTHHQSHRPEGLRLLPKASEVQKAPAQKAPCSQQASGKKAISGSQKKVIRSF
;
A
#
# COMPACT_ATOMS: atom_id res chain seq x y z
N MET A 1 -3.76 26.20 -3.27
CA MET A 1 -3.44 25.45 -4.50
C MET A 1 -3.36 23.96 -4.16
N VAL A 2 -3.91 23.08 -5.02
CA VAL A 2 -4.02 21.63 -4.73
C VAL A 2 -2.75 20.86 -5.12
N PHE A 3 -2.19 21.14 -6.29
CA PHE A 3 -0.96 20.51 -6.76
C PHE A 3 0.29 21.10 -6.08
N ARG A 4 1.24 20.23 -5.70
CA ARG A 4 2.48 20.59 -4.98
C ARG A 4 3.76 20.00 -5.58
N ARG A 5 3.66 18.98 -6.43
CA ARG A 5 4.78 18.36 -7.15
C ARG A 5 4.46 18.41 -8.64
N PHE A 6 5.35 19.01 -9.40
CA PHE A 6 5.19 19.22 -10.84
C PHE A 6 6.33 18.53 -11.58
N VAL A 7 6.09 18.12 -12.83
CA VAL A 7 7.17 17.68 -13.72
C VAL A 7 7.96 18.92 -14.14
N GLU A 8 9.23 18.98 -13.77
CA GLU A 8 10.14 20.08 -14.07
C GLU A 8 11.58 19.57 -14.18
N VAL A 9 12.42 20.33 -14.88
CA VAL A 9 13.85 20.04 -15.02
C VAL A 9 14.52 20.07 -13.65
N GLY A 10 15.30 19.03 -13.36
CA GLY A 10 16.04 18.88 -12.11
C GLY A 10 15.25 18.27 -10.95
N ARG A 11 13.94 18.06 -11.05
CA ARG A 11 13.20 17.36 -9.99
C ARG A 11 13.64 15.90 -9.88
N VAL A 12 13.82 15.45 -8.63
CA VAL A 12 14.16 14.07 -8.31
C VAL A 12 12.87 13.23 -8.22
N ALA A 13 12.89 12.07 -8.87
CA ALA A 13 11.84 11.07 -8.81
C ALA A 13 12.38 9.73 -8.26
N TYR A 14 11.50 8.94 -7.67
CA TYR A 14 11.75 7.58 -7.22
C TYR A 14 11.16 6.60 -8.23
N VAL A 15 11.95 5.68 -8.79
CA VAL A 15 11.48 4.68 -9.76
C VAL A 15 10.76 3.56 -9.01
N SER A 16 9.46 3.40 -9.26
CA SER A 16 8.61 2.46 -8.53
C SER A 16 8.59 1.05 -9.11
N PHE A 17 8.80 0.89 -10.42
CA PHE A 17 8.82 -0.40 -11.10
C PHE A 17 9.65 -0.36 -12.40
N GLY A 18 9.94 -1.52 -12.98
CA GLY A 18 10.83 -1.69 -14.13
C GLY A 18 12.30 -1.96 -13.74
N PRO A 19 13.25 -1.96 -14.68
CA PRO A 19 14.63 -2.44 -14.48
C PRO A 19 15.46 -1.58 -13.50
N HIS A 20 14.93 -0.43 -13.07
CA HIS A 20 15.58 0.49 -12.15
C HIS A 20 14.73 0.78 -10.90
N ALA A 21 13.76 -0.09 -10.58
CA ALA A 21 12.94 0.00 -9.38
C ALA A 21 13.79 0.17 -8.11
N GLY A 22 13.30 0.99 -7.17
CA GLY A 22 14.00 1.30 -5.91
C GLY A 22 15.02 2.44 -6.02
N LYS A 23 15.45 2.84 -7.23
CA LYS A 23 16.45 3.88 -7.44
C LYS A 23 15.83 5.27 -7.51
N LEU A 24 16.58 6.28 -7.04
CA LEU A 24 16.29 7.69 -7.32
C LEU A 24 16.92 8.11 -8.66
N VAL A 25 16.30 9.07 -9.32
CA VAL A 25 16.74 9.64 -10.60
C VAL A 25 16.36 11.13 -10.68
N ALA A 26 17.07 11.92 -11.48
CA ALA A 26 16.69 13.29 -11.82
C ALA A 26 16.07 13.35 -13.23
N ILE A 27 15.01 14.14 -13.37
CA ILE A 27 14.49 14.55 -14.67
C ILE A 27 15.46 15.57 -15.26
N VAL A 28 15.99 15.30 -16.45
CA VAL A 28 16.88 16.22 -17.19
C VAL A 28 16.12 16.95 -18.30
N ASP A 29 15.10 16.30 -18.86
CA ASP A 29 14.25 16.85 -19.90
C ASP A 29 12.86 16.17 -19.93
N VAL A 30 11.89 16.80 -20.60
CA VAL A 30 10.58 16.23 -20.95
C VAL A 30 10.55 16.02 -22.46
N ILE A 31 10.58 14.76 -22.90
CA ILE A 31 10.62 14.40 -24.32
C ILE A 31 9.21 14.45 -24.91
N ASP A 32 8.27 13.81 -24.21
CA ASP A 32 6.85 13.73 -24.58
C ASP A 32 6.00 13.95 -23.32
N GLN A 33 4.71 14.21 -23.49
CA GLN A 33 3.73 14.21 -22.37
C GLN A 33 3.80 12.94 -21.49
N ASN A 34 4.25 11.81 -22.05
CA ASN A 34 4.36 10.53 -21.37
C ASN A 34 5.80 10.14 -20.93
N ARG A 35 6.85 10.85 -21.36
CA ARG A 35 8.27 10.43 -21.21
C ARG A 35 9.21 11.59 -20.87
N ALA A 36 10.10 11.36 -19.91
CA ALA A 36 11.23 12.24 -19.60
C ALA A 36 12.57 11.63 -20.07
N LEU A 37 13.56 12.49 -20.30
CA LEU A 37 14.97 12.11 -20.26
C LEU A 37 15.43 12.14 -18.80
N VAL A 38 16.04 11.05 -18.36
CA VAL A 38 16.27 10.78 -16.93
C VAL A 38 17.71 10.32 -16.71
N ASP A 39 18.33 10.77 -15.63
CA ASP A 39 19.74 10.50 -15.30
C ASP A 39 19.91 10.24 -13.78
N GLY A 40 20.70 9.24 -13.40
CA GLY A 40 20.95 8.87 -12.00
C GLY A 40 22.42 8.55 -11.75
N PRO A 41 23.31 9.57 -11.82
CA PRO A 41 24.76 9.36 -11.82
C PRO A 41 25.31 8.79 -10.51
N CYS A 42 24.60 9.00 -9.39
CA CYS A 42 24.95 8.51 -8.06
C CYS A 42 24.14 7.27 -7.64
N THR A 43 23.22 6.79 -8.48
CA THR A 43 22.28 5.68 -8.20
C THR A 43 22.39 4.54 -9.21
N GLN A 44 23.45 4.53 -10.02
CA GLN A 44 23.69 3.51 -11.04
C GLN A 44 22.54 3.42 -12.07
N VAL A 45 21.99 4.57 -12.49
CA VAL A 45 21.07 4.69 -13.64
C VAL A 45 21.77 5.49 -14.73
N ARG A 46 21.96 4.88 -15.91
CA ARG A 46 22.51 5.57 -17.08
C ARG A 46 21.45 6.54 -17.64
N ARG A 47 21.90 7.56 -18.37
CA ARG A 47 21.00 8.50 -19.04
C ARG A 47 20.13 7.76 -20.06
N GLN A 48 18.81 7.83 -19.89
CA GLN A 48 17.85 7.15 -20.74
C GLN A 48 16.49 7.86 -20.77
N ALA A 49 15.66 7.55 -21.77
CA ALA A 49 14.24 7.89 -21.72
C ALA A 49 13.51 6.99 -20.70
N MET A 50 12.53 7.54 -19.99
CA MET A 50 11.75 6.82 -18.98
C MET A 50 10.31 7.37 -18.91
N PRO A 51 9.28 6.52 -18.91
CA PRO A 51 7.89 6.97 -18.89
C PRO A 51 7.46 7.46 -17.50
N PHE A 52 6.69 8.54 -17.42
CA PHE A 52 6.24 9.10 -16.13
C PHE A 52 5.47 8.09 -15.27
N LYS A 53 4.77 7.13 -15.89
CA LYS A 53 4.01 6.08 -15.20
C LYS A 53 4.84 5.22 -14.24
N CYS A 54 6.16 5.04 -14.46
CA CYS A 54 6.99 4.19 -13.60
C CYS A 54 7.78 4.97 -12.52
N MET A 55 7.65 6.30 -12.46
CA MET A 55 8.36 7.14 -11.49
C MET A 55 7.40 7.96 -10.63
N GLN A 56 7.76 8.16 -9.36
CA GLN A 56 6.97 8.94 -8.40
C GLN A 56 7.78 10.18 -7.99
N LEU A 57 7.25 11.37 -8.28
CA LEU A 57 7.92 12.63 -7.99
C LEU A 57 8.15 12.80 -6.48
N THR A 58 9.36 13.22 -6.11
CA THR A 58 9.70 13.61 -4.73
C THR A 58 9.63 15.13 -4.57
N ASP A 59 9.86 15.63 -3.35
CA ASP A 59 9.90 17.06 -3.04
C ASP A 59 11.27 17.70 -3.35
N PHE A 60 12.29 16.91 -3.73
CA PHE A 60 13.64 17.42 -4.00
C PHE A 60 13.80 17.94 -5.43
N ILE A 61 14.39 19.12 -5.57
CA ILE A 61 14.65 19.79 -6.85
C ILE A 61 16.13 20.18 -6.91
N LEU A 62 16.82 19.76 -7.97
CA LEU A 62 18.18 20.17 -8.30
C LEU A 62 18.16 21.34 -9.29
N LYS A 63 19.03 22.33 -9.08
CA LYS A 63 19.15 23.47 -10.00
C LYS A 63 20.28 23.22 -11.02
N PHE A 64 19.91 22.86 -12.24
CA PHE A 64 20.80 22.76 -13.40
C PHE A 64 20.01 23.08 -14.70
N PRO A 65 20.66 23.53 -15.79
CA PRO A 65 19.95 23.87 -17.03
C PRO A 65 19.38 22.63 -17.73
N HIS A 66 18.29 22.80 -18.48
CA HIS A 66 17.74 21.77 -19.38
C HIS A 66 18.84 21.15 -20.25
N SER A 67 18.75 19.84 -20.50
CA SER A 67 19.74 19.06 -21.27
C SER A 67 21.19 19.04 -20.76
N ALA A 68 21.47 19.52 -19.53
CA ALA A 68 22.81 19.50 -18.93
C ALA A 68 23.52 18.14 -19.03
N ARG A 69 24.84 18.14 -19.31
CA ARG A 69 25.69 16.93 -19.34
C ARG A 69 25.78 16.27 -17.95
N GLN A 70 25.94 14.94 -17.91
CA GLN A 70 25.91 14.13 -16.67
C GLN A 70 26.90 14.60 -15.59
N LYS A 71 28.06 15.19 -15.97
CA LYS A 71 29.02 15.79 -15.03
C LYS A 71 28.37 16.83 -14.12
N TYR A 72 27.56 17.73 -14.66
CA TYR A 72 26.87 18.77 -13.91
C TYR A 72 25.74 18.21 -13.05
N VAL A 73 24.99 17.22 -13.57
CA VAL A 73 23.94 16.52 -12.79
C VAL A 73 24.56 15.82 -11.58
N ARG A 74 25.72 15.15 -11.75
CA ARG A 74 26.48 14.53 -10.65
C ARG A 74 26.91 15.57 -9.61
N GLN A 75 27.51 16.68 -10.04
CA GLN A 75 27.94 17.77 -9.15
C GLN A 75 26.77 18.39 -8.39
N ALA A 76 25.63 18.63 -9.05
CA ALA A 76 24.42 19.14 -8.40
C ALA A 76 23.83 18.15 -7.39
N TRP A 77 23.80 16.85 -7.73
CA TRP A 77 23.32 15.78 -6.84
C TRP A 77 24.16 15.66 -5.57
N GLN A 78 25.48 15.77 -5.70
CA GLN A 78 26.43 15.75 -4.59
C GLN A 78 26.31 17.03 -3.74
N LYS A 79 26.36 18.22 -4.36
CA LYS A 79 26.20 19.53 -3.67
C LYS A 79 24.87 19.69 -2.94
N ALA A 80 23.86 18.89 -3.30
CA ALA A 80 22.55 18.88 -2.66
C ALA A 80 22.32 17.72 -1.67
N ASP A 81 23.28 16.81 -1.46
CA ASP A 81 23.20 15.68 -0.51
C ASP A 81 21.91 14.84 -0.61
N ILE A 82 21.42 14.62 -1.83
CA ILE A 82 20.11 14.00 -2.06
C ILE A 82 20.00 12.60 -1.44
N ASN A 83 21.08 11.81 -1.47
CA ASN A 83 21.09 10.46 -0.87
C ASN A 83 20.84 10.52 0.64
N THR A 84 21.51 11.42 1.35
CA THR A 84 21.38 11.62 2.81
C THR A 84 20.00 12.15 3.18
N LYS A 85 19.50 13.14 2.42
CA LYS A 85 18.17 13.74 2.62
C LYS A 85 17.04 12.74 2.32
N TRP A 86 17.21 11.88 1.32
CA TRP A 86 16.30 10.77 1.07
C TRP A 86 16.30 9.77 2.22
N ALA A 87 17.47 9.27 2.65
CA ALA A 87 17.57 8.32 3.76
C ALA A 87 16.95 8.85 5.08
N ALA A 88 17.08 10.15 5.34
CA ALA A 88 16.43 10.80 6.48
C ALA A 88 14.89 10.81 6.39
N THR A 89 14.33 10.80 5.17
CA THR A 89 12.89 10.96 4.90
C THR A 89 12.06 9.75 5.34
N ARG A 90 10.87 9.99 5.91
CA ARG A 90 9.93 8.94 6.37
C ARG A 90 9.54 7.92 5.28
N TRP A 91 9.64 8.30 4.01
CA TRP A 91 9.37 7.43 2.87
C TRP A 91 10.47 6.37 2.67
N ALA A 92 11.75 6.77 2.62
CA ALA A 92 12.87 5.84 2.56
C ALA A 92 12.87 4.88 3.76
N LYS A 93 12.68 5.41 4.98
CA LYS A 93 12.55 4.61 6.21
C LYS A 93 11.40 3.59 6.15
N LYS A 94 10.28 3.89 5.46
CA LYS A 94 9.19 2.94 5.21
C LYS A 94 9.54 1.88 4.16
N ILE A 95 10.33 2.21 3.13
CA ILE A 95 10.82 1.24 2.13
C ILE A 95 11.79 0.28 2.81
N GLU A 96 12.78 0.81 3.52
CA GLU A 96 13.77 0.02 4.26
C GLU A 96 13.11 -0.89 5.32
N ALA A 97 12.16 -0.37 6.11
CA ALA A 97 11.42 -1.18 7.07
C ALA A 97 10.57 -2.29 6.41
N ARG A 98 10.11 -2.11 5.16
CA ARG A 98 9.45 -3.17 4.39
C ARG A 98 10.46 -4.23 3.95
N GLU A 99 11.63 -3.83 3.45
CA GLU A 99 12.69 -4.77 3.07
C GLU A 99 13.23 -5.56 4.27
N ARG A 100 13.53 -4.90 5.39
CA ARG A 100 13.96 -5.55 6.63
C ARG A 100 12.94 -6.59 7.12
N LYS A 101 11.64 -6.32 6.95
CA LYS A 101 10.56 -7.30 7.25
C LYS A 101 10.50 -8.46 6.24
N ALA A 102 10.70 -8.19 4.94
CA ALA A 102 10.74 -9.24 3.91
C ALA A 102 11.96 -10.16 4.06
N LYS A 103 13.07 -9.63 4.59
CA LYS A 103 14.34 -10.35 4.86
C LYS A 103 14.38 -10.99 6.26
N MET A 104 13.30 -10.95 7.04
CA MET A 104 13.29 -11.33 8.46
C MET A 104 13.17 -12.85 8.67
N THR A 105 14.09 -13.44 9.43
CA THR A 105 14.06 -14.88 9.74
C THR A 105 12.91 -15.23 10.69
N ASP A 106 12.58 -16.53 10.80
CA ASP A 106 11.53 -16.99 11.73
C ASP A 106 11.86 -16.66 13.19
N PHE A 107 13.11 -16.88 13.59
CA PHE A 107 13.60 -16.55 14.93
C PHE A 107 13.51 -15.05 15.23
N ASP A 108 13.74 -14.18 14.25
CA ASP A 108 13.55 -12.73 14.41
C ASP A 108 12.07 -12.34 14.47
N ARG A 109 11.19 -13.03 13.74
CA ARG A 109 9.73 -12.87 13.90
C ARG A 109 9.27 -13.26 15.31
N PHE A 110 9.83 -14.33 15.89
CA PHE A 110 9.59 -14.71 17.29
C PHE A 110 10.07 -13.65 18.29
N LYS A 111 11.29 -13.11 18.11
CA LYS A 111 11.81 -11.98 18.92
C LYS A 111 10.88 -10.77 18.86
N VAL A 112 10.42 -10.37 17.68
CA VAL A 112 9.49 -9.23 17.51
C VAL A 112 8.14 -9.50 18.15
N MET A 113 7.63 -10.74 18.07
CA MET A 113 6.37 -11.15 18.72
C MET A 113 6.44 -11.08 20.26
N LYS A 114 7.53 -11.56 20.86
CA LYS A 114 7.71 -11.55 22.33
C LYS A 114 8.16 -10.18 22.87
N GLY A 115 9.07 -9.52 22.14
CA GLY A 115 9.67 -8.23 22.48
C GLY A 115 8.83 -7.00 22.13
N SER A 116 7.52 -7.13 21.93
CA SER A 116 6.60 -6.00 21.69
C SER A 116 5.47 -5.88 22.75
N PRO A 117 5.80 -5.81 24.07
CA PRO A 117 4.82 -5.55 25.13
C PRO A 117 4.12 -4.20 24.95
N GLU A 118 4.79 -3.24 24.31
CA GLU A 118 4.22 -2.03 23.70
C GLU A 118 2.84 -2.27 23.06
N SER A 119 2.69 -3.34 22.27
CA SER A 119 1.45 -3.64 21.54
C SER A 119 0.29 -4.06 22.44
N PHE A 120 0.56 -4.47 23.70
CA PHE A 120 -0.44 -4.78 24.72
C PHE A 120 -0.74 -3.54 25.58
N LEU A 121 0.29 -2.84 26.03
CA LEU A 121 0.18 -1.57 26.77
C LEU A 121 -0.54 -0.49 25.97
N GLN A 122 -0.27 -0.38 24.66
CA GLN A 122 -0.91 0.58 23.76
C GLN A 122 -2.35 0.18 23.40
N LYS A 123 -2.70 -1.12 23.44
CA LYS A 123 -4.10 -1.57 23.39
C LYS A 123 -4.84 -1.22 24.68
N SER A 124 -4.24 -1.42 25.85
CA SER A 124 -4.91 -1.15 27.13
C SER A 124 -5.10 0.35 27.40
N THR A 125 -4.14 1.20 27.04
CA THR A 125 -4.30 2.67 27.10
C THR A 125 -5.32 3.18 26.08
N CYS A 126 -5.27 2.70 24.83
CA CYS A 126 -6.29 3.03 23.81
C CYS A 126 -7.71 2.62 24.26
N LYS A 127 -7.85 1.45 24.91
CA LYS A 127 -9.14 0.98 25.45
C LYS A 127 -9.65 1.86 26.61
N LYS A 128 -8.76 2.31 27.50
CA LYS A 128 -9.10 3.29 28.57
C LYS A 128 -9.51 4.66 27.98
N MET A 129 -8.81 5.13 26.95
CA MET A 129 -9.14 6.38 26.26
C MET A 129 -10.48 6.30 25.52
N THR A 130 -10.81 5.17 24.91
CA THR A 130 -12.11 5.00 24.23
C THR A 130 -13.28 4.89 25.21
N THR A 131 -13.12 4.25 26.37
CA THR A 131 -14.17 4.30 27.41
C THR A 131 -14.35 5.70 27.99
N HIS A 132 -13.27 6.45 28.19
CA HIS A 132 -13.32 7.85 28.62
C HIS A 132 -13.99 8.78 27.58
N HIS A 133 -13.79 8.54 26.29
CA HIS A 133 -14.47 9.28 25.24
C HIS A 133 -15.97 8.91 25.13
N GLN A 134 -16.34 7.67 25.49
CA GLN A 134 -17.74 7.25 25.57
C GLN A 134 -18.47 7.86 26.78
N SER A 135 -17.82 7.98 27.94
CA SER A 135 -18.43 8.59 29.14
C SER A 135 -18.63 10.11 29.02
N HIS A 136 -17.74 10.81 28.31
CA HIS A 136 -17.88 12.26 28.05
C HIS A 136 -18.68 12.60 26.78
N ARG A 137 -19.40 11.64 26.19
CA ARG A 137 -20.27 11.88 25.03
C ARG A 137 -21.57 12.56 25.50
N PRO A 138 -21.95 13.74 24.97
CA PRO A 138 -23.15 14.45 25.42
C PRO A 138 -24.42 13.62 25.20
N GLU A 139 -25.37 13.74 26.14
CA GLU A 139 -26.57 12.91 26.27
C GLU A 139 -27.45 12.84 25.00
N GLY A 140 -27.46 13.90 24.19
CA GLY A 140 -28.34 14.07 23.02
C GLY A 140 -28.11 13.09 21.84
N LEU A 141 -27.18 12.13 21.94
CA LEU A 141 -26.97 11.09 20.92
C LEU A 141 -27.16 9.65 21.44
N ARG A 142 -27.75 9.46 22.63
CA ARG A 142 -28.10 8.14 23.17
C ARG A 142 -29.44 7.65 22.61
N LEU A 143 -29.39 6.96 21.46
CA LEU A 143 -30.54 6.17 21.00
C LEU A 143 -30.83 5.02 21.99
N LEU A 144 -32.11 4.64 22.04
CA LEU A 144 -32.79 3.90 23.11
C LEU A 144 -32.06 2.65 23.63
N PRO A 145 -32.23 2.31 24.93
CA PRO A 145 -31.74 1.05 25.48
C PRO A 145 -32.43 -0.15 24.83
N LYS A 146 -31.67 -1.25 24.61
CA LYS A 146 -32.25 -2.55 24.28
C LYS A 146 -32.98 -3.09 25.50
N ALA A 147 -34.32 -3.02 25.49
CA ALA A 147 -35.15 -3.53 26.56
C ALA A 147 -35.24 -5.06 26.56
N SER A 148 -35.29 -5.62 27.77
CA SER A 148 -35.82 -6.95 28.16
C SER A 148 -35.38 -8.19 27.37
N GLU A 149 -34.62 -9.06 28.04
CA GLU A 149 -34.71 -10.51 27.82
C GLU A 149 -36.13 -11.01 28.19
N VAL A 150 -36.59 -12.10 27.57
CA VAL A 150 -37.79 -12.85 27.99
C VAL A 150 -37.43 -14.33 28.09
N GLN A 151 -37.93 -14.99 29.13
CA GLN A 151 -37.58 -16.35 29.51
C GLN A 151 -38.41 -17.42 28.76
N LYS A 152 -38.22 -18.71 29.08
CA LYS A 152 -38.43 -19.85 28.16
C LYS A 152 -39.59 -20.78 28.55
N ALA A 153 -40.16 -21.46 27.52
CA ALA A 153 -41.06 -22.64 27.57
C ALA A 153 -42.57 -22.35 27.76
N PRO A 154 -43.50 -23.28 27.40
CA PRO A 154 -43.31 -24.62 26.81
C PRO A 154 -43.91 -24.78 25.39
N ALA A 155 -43.99 -26.02 24.88
CA ALA A 155 -44.38 -26.34 23.50
C ALA A 155 -45.86 -26.78 23.34
N GLN A 156 -46.39 -26.65 22.11
CA GLN A 156 -47.62 -27.32 21.64
C GLN A 156 -47.39 -28.00 20.27
N LYS A 157 -48.37 -28.77 19.80
CA LYS A 157 -48.19 -29.91 18.88
C LYS A 157 -48.25 -29.55 17.38
N ALA A 158 -47.69 -30.45 16.56
CA ALA A 158 -47.70 -30.39 15.09
C ALA A 158 -49.08 -30.83 14.48
N PRO A 159 -49.27 -30.78 13.14
CA PRO A 159 -48.64 -31.76 12.25
C PRO A 159 -48.04 -31.21 10.94
N CYS A 160 -47.21 -32.05 10.31
CA CYS A 160 -46.77 -31.91 8.92
C CYS A 160 -47.88 -32.39 7.96
N SER A 161 -48.02 -31.77 6.79
CA SER A 161 -48.81 -32.29 5.67
C SER A 161 -47.92 -32.56 4.46
N GLN A 162 -48.03 -33.76 3.89
CA GLN A 162 -47.25 -34.25 2.75
C GLN A 162 -48.09 -34.25 1.47
N GLN A 163 -47.45 -34.08 0.30
CA GLN A 163 -47.68 -34.81 -0.97
C GLN A 163 -46.99 -34.08 -2.16
N ALA A 164 -46.77 -34.66 -3.34
CA ALA A 164 -46.21 -35.98 -3.70
C ALA A 164 -46.04 -36.04 -5.25
N SER A 165 -44.84 -36.43 -5.71
CA SER A 165 -44.50 -37.06 -7.02
C SER A 165 -45.39 -36.90 -8.27
N GLY A 166 -44.78 -36.48 -9.40
CA GLY A 166 -45.25 -36.76 -10.77
C GLY A 166 -44.06 -36.99 -11.72
N LYS A 167 -44.16 -37.92 -12.71
CA LYS A 167 -43.05 -38.36 -13.57
C LYS A 167 -43.37 -38.31 -15.08
N LYS A 168 -42.39 -37.87 -15.89
CA LYS A 168 -42.08 -38.23 -17.31
C LYS A 168 -40.58 -37.83 -17.53
N ALA A 169 -39.63 -38.56 -18.14
CA ALA A 169 -39.60 -39.55 -19.25
C ALA A 169 -39.76 -38.88 -20.63
N ILE A 170 -38.86 -38.94 -21.64
CA ILE A 170 -37.59 -39.66 -21.99
C ILE A 170 -36.78 -38.68 -22.93
N SER A 171 -35.46 -38.68 -23.23
CA SER A 171 -34.27 -39.57 -23.19
C SER A 171 -33.00 -38.77 -22.73
N GLY A 172 -31.72 -39.20 -22.77
CA GLY A 172 -31.08 -40.49 -23.08
C GLY A 172 -30.06 -40.49 -24.25
N SER A 173 -28.82 -40.05 -24.02
CA SER A 173 -27.62 -40.43 -24.83
C SER A 173 -26.30 -40.09 -24.10
N GLN A 174 -25.24 -40.88 -24.36
CA GLN A 174 -23.86 -40.64 -23.91
C GLN A 174 -22.93 -40.29 -25.09
N LYS A 175 -21.68 -39.92 -24.77
CA LYS A 175 -20.48 -39.65 -25.61
C LYS A 175 -20.13 -38.14 -25.65
N LYS A 176 -18.86 -37.73 -25.59
CA LYS A 176 -17.60 -38.51 -25.50
C LYS A 176 -16.53 -37.71 -24.74
N VAL A 177 -15.83 -38.35 -23.79
CA VAL A 177 -14.51 -37.89 -23.37
C VAL A 177 -13.50 -38.37 -24.43
N ILE A 178 -12.66 -37.47 -24.94
CA ILE A 178 -11.45 -37.82 -25.69
C ILE A 178 -10.27 -37.13 -25.01
N ARG A 179 -9.17 -37.88 -24.85
CA ARG A 179 -7.96 -37.48 -24.14
C ARG A 179 -6.75 -37.95 -24.94
N SER A 180 -6.29 -37.11 -25.85
CA SER A 180 -5.10 -37.30 -26.72
C SER A 180 -4.74 -35.91 -27.27
N PHE A 181 -3.48 -35.48 -27.39
CA PHE A 181 -2.21 -36.06 -26.92
C PHE A 181 -1.65 -35.23 -25.76
#